data_AF-A0A8C3FVU4-F1
#
_entry.id   AF-A0A8C3FVU4-F1
#
_cell.length_a   1.000
_cell.length_b   1.000
_cell.length_c   1.000
_cell.angle_alpha   90.00
_cell.angle_beta   90.00
_cell.angle_gamma   90.00
#
_symmetry.space_group_name_H-M   'P 1'
#
loop_
_entity.id
_entity.type
_entity.pdbx_description
1 polymer ?
#
loop_
_entity_poly.entity_id
_entity_poly.type
_entity_poly.pdbx_seq_one_letter_code
_entity_poly.pdbx_strand_id
1 'polypeptide(L)'
;RNGLRFNLNKPPLILQNGLKENFADVQVSVVECPDLTRDPFDFPVKGICGKPRIADVGGQPYLLPLVQKDKVYDLNTVAKQIELPGAFILGAGAVSSRILGVNAEFIPVAQAESEEKPAVNASYTAQINPADGGCLLEKYSNKYSDCEFGLLANLYASQGQPGKVIEVKANGRTGQHNFVTCMRQIIEKCYGDKPVGIGGTFVIQKGKAKIHIMPPEFSACPLNTDEELNNWLRFFEMKAPLICQPVLISRDPVSLYFVFVYE
;
A
#
# COMPACT_ATOMS: atom_id res chain seq x y z
N ARG A 1 -9.60 20.62 13.70
CA ARG A 1 -8.35 21.41 13.57
C ARG A 1 -7.96 21.40 12.09
N ASN A 2 -7.89 22.57 11.47
CA ASN A 2 -7.77 22.71 10.02
C ASN A 2 -6.38 22.26 9.54
N GLY A 3 -6.31 21.12 8.86
CA GLY A 3 -5.13 20.68 8.13
C GLY A 3 -4.79 21.66 7.00
N LEU A 4 -3.50 21.84 6.72
CA LEU A 4 -3.06 22.59 5.54
C LEU A 4 -3.58 21.88 4.27
N ARG A 5 -4.48 22.54 3.54
CA ARG A 5 -4.99 22.05 2.26
C ARG A 5 -3.88 22.05 1.21
N PHE A 6 -3.68 20.90 0.58
CA PHE A 6 -2.79 20.76 -0.57
C PHE A 6 -3.39 21.49 -1.77
N ASN A 7 -2.72 22.52 -2.27
CA ASN A 7 -3.07 23.09 -3.57
C ASN A 7 -2.52 22.14 -4.66
N LEU A 8 -3.43 21.44 -5.35
CA LEU A 8 -3.10 20.48 -6.41
C LEU A 8 -2.26 21.07 -7.57
N ASN A 9 -2.07 22.39 -7.65
CA ASN A 9 -1.28 23.02 -8.70
C ASN A 9 0.24 22.95 -8.49
N LYS A 10 0.74 22.80 -7.26
CA LYS A 10 2.20 22.71 -6.97
C LYS A 10 2.79 21.29 -7.09
N PRO A 11 2.13 20.22 -6.61
CA PRO A 11 2.69 18.86 -6.61
C PRO A 11 3.04 18.29 -8.00
N PRO A 12 2.23 18.48 -9.06
CA PRO A 12 2.52 17.88 -10.37
C PRO A 12 3.84 18.35 -10.97
N LEU A 13 4.12 19.66 -10.93
CA LEU A 13 5.34 20.22 -11.50
C LEU A 13 6.59 19.73 -10.75
N ILE A 14 6.50 19.63 -9.43
CA ILE A 14 7.62 19.23 -8.57
C ILE A 14 7.92 17.74 -8.75
N LEU A 15 6.89 16.90 -8.77
CA LEU A 15 7.02 15.47 -9.08
C LEU A 15 7.59 15.27 -10.48
N GLN A 16 7.09 16.01 -11.48
CA GLN A 16 7.58 15.90 -12.85
C GLN A 16 9.07 16.22 -12.95
N ASN A 17 9.50 17.35 -12.36
CA ASN A 17 10.88 17.78 -12.45
C ASN A 17 11.81 16.82 -11.69
N GLY A 18 11.43 16.40 -10.48
CA GLY A 18 12.26 15.48 -9.70
C GLY A 18 12.34 14.07 -10.29
N LEU A 19 11.25 13.55 -10.87
CA LEU A 19 11.27 12.23 -11.49
C LEU A 19 12.13 12.19 -12.75
N LYS A 20 12.27 13.30 -13.50
CA LYS A 20 13.16 13.41 -14.66
C LYS A 20 14.65 13.22 -14.33
N GLU A 21 15.03 13.34 -13.06
CA GLU A 21 16.39 13.01 -12.61
C GLU A 21 16.65 11.49 -12.61
N ASN A 22 15.60 10.67 -12.59
CA ASN A 22 15.70 9.21 -12.46
C ASN A 22 14.99 8.40 -13.57
N PHE A 23 14.26 9.07 -14.46
CA PHE A 23 13.50 8.47 -15.56
C PHE A 23 13.64 9.30 -16.83
N ALA A 24 13.83 8.63 -17.97
CA ALA A 24 14.04 9.27 -19.26
C ALA A 24 12.80 10.00 -19.79
N ASP A 25 11.61 9.42 -19.57
CA ASP A 25 10.33 10.01 -19.95
C ASP A 25 9.44 10.09 -18.71
N VAL A 26 8.92 11.30 -18.44
CA VAL A 26 8.04 11.58 -17.31
C VAL A 26 6.96 12.57 -17.72
N GLN A 27 5.71 12.22 -17.40
CA GLN A 27 4.56 13.10 -17.47
C GLN A 27 3.81 13.04 -16.14
N VAL A 28 3.53 14.21 -15.55
CA VAL A 28 2.69 14.31 -14.35
C VAL A 28 1.59 15.33 -14.58
N SER A 29 0.34 14.95 -14.30
CA SER A 29 -0.81 15.83 -14.51
C SER A 29 -1.92 15.56 -13.51
N VAL A 30 -2.83 16.53 -13.34
CA VAL A 30 -4.06 16.33 -12.58
C VAL A 30 -5.16 15.96 -13.56
N VAL A 31 -5.74 14.76 -13.40
CA VAL A 31 -6.76 14.20 -14.29
C VAL A 31 -7.99 13.79 -13.50
N GLU A 32 -9.10 13.53 -14.18
CA GLU A 32 -10.19 12.75 -13.57
C GLU A 32 -9.70 11.33 -13.31
N CYS A 33 -9.97 10.80 -12.12
CA CYS A 33 -9.67 9.41 -11.79
C CYS A 33 -10.37 8.49 -12.81
N PRO A 34 -9.64 7.55 -13.45
CA PRO A 34 -10.29 6.56 -14.29
C PRO A 34 -11.23 5.70 -13.45
N ASP A 35 -12.24 5.10 -14.08
CA ASP A 35 -13.15 4.18 -13.38
C ASP A 35 -12.37 2.93 -12.95
N LEU A 36 -12.05 2.85 -11.65
CA LEU A 36 -11.25 1.77 -11.09
C LEU A 36 -12.01 0.43 -10.98
N THR A 37 -13.31 0.40 -11.31
CA THR A 37 -14.06 -0.87 -11.46
C THR A 37 -13.77 -1.58 -12.78
N ARG A 38 -12.93 -1.00 -13.65
CA ARG A 38 -12.54 -1.55 -14.94
C ARG A 38 -11.13 -2.14 -14.88
N ASP A 39 -10.82 -2.93 -15.91
CA ASP A 39 -9.45 -3.37 -16.20
C ASP A 39 -8.48 -2.17 -16.22
N PRO A 40 -7.27 -2.31 -15.66
CA PRO A 40 -6.71 -3.52 -15.04
C PRO A 40 -7.01 -3.67 -13.54
N PHE A 41 -7.74 -2.75 -12.92
CA PHE A 41 -7.83 -2.68 -11.45
C PHE A 41 -8.91 -3.59 -10.86
N ASP A 42 -10.10 -3.59 -11.45
CA ASP A 42 -11.27 -4.34 -10.99
C ASP A 42 -11.58 -4.15 -9.49
N PHE A 43 -11.40 -2.93 -8.99
CA PHE A 43 -11.67 -2.55 -7.61
C PHE A 43 -13.18 -2.48 -7.34
N PRO A 44 -13.63 -2.64 -6.07
CA PRO A 44 -15.05 -2.55 -5.70
C PRO A 44 -15.63 -1.12 -5.76
N VAL A 45 -14.83 -0.12 -6.15
CA VAL A 45 -15.21 1.29 -6.18
C VAL A 45 -14.68 1.97 -7.45
N LYS A 46 -15.27 3.11 -7.81
CA LYS A 46 -14.94 3.83 -9.05
C LYS A 46 -13.69 4.71 -8.96
N GLY A 47 -13.24 5.06 -7.78
CA GLY A 47 -12.08 5.94 -7.61
C GLY A 47 -11.43 5.83 -6.24
N ILE A 48 -10.53 6.76 -5.96
CA ILE A 48 -9.77 6.84 -4.70
C ILE A 48 -9.98 8.19 -4.00
N CYS A 49 -10.96 8.98 -4.41
CA CYS A 49 -11.17 10.31 -3.83
C CYS A 49 -12.12 10.29 -2.63
N GLY A 50 -12.15 11.42 -1.91
CA GLY A 50 -13.00 11.66 -0.76
C GLY A 50 -12.34 11.29 0.57
N LYS A 51 -12.16 12.29 1.44
CA LYS A 51 -11.58 12.19 2.80
C LYS A 51 -10.37 11.23 2.90
N PRO A 52 -9.30 11.43 2.10
CA PRO A 52 -8.16 10.52 2.10
C PRO A 52 -7.43 10.52 3.44
N ARG A 53 -7.00 9.35 3.92
CA ARG A 53 -6.23 9.18 5.16
C ARG A 53 -5.17 8.09 4.95
N ILE A 54 -4.07 8.17 5.70
CA ILE A 54 -3.13 7.06 5.86
C ILE A 54 -3.33 6.46 7.25
N ALA A 55 -3.33 5.13 7.33
CA ALA A 55 -3.27 4.39 8.57
C ALA A 55 -2.03 3.51 8.57
N ASP A 56 -1.22 3.62 9.62
CA ASP A 56 -0.09 2.75 9.87
C ASP A 56 -0.43 1.91 11.10
N VAL A 57 -0.65 0.61 10.90
CA VAL A 57 -1.19 -0.28 11.93
C VAL A 57 -0.16 -1.34 12.25
N GLY A 58 0.18 -1.47 13.54
CA GLY A 58 1.20 -2.40 14.00
C GLY A 58 2.59 -1.97 13.57
N GLY A 59 3.39 -2.91 13.07
CA GLY A 59 4.70 -2.59 12.49
C GLY A 59 5.67 -3.76 12.46
N GLN A 60 6.81 -3.54 11.82
CA GLN A 60 7.91 -4.51 11.75
C GLN A 60 8.36 -5.04 13.12
N PRO A 61 8.30 -4.29 14.25
CA PRO A 61 8.59 -4.84 15.58
C PRO A 61 7.65 -5.94 16.07
N TYR A 62 6.50 -6.16 15.42
CA TYR A 62 5.63 -7.30 15.69
C TYR A 62 5.98 -8.54 14.85
N LEU A 63 6.76 -8.36 13.79
CA LEU A 63 7.36 -9.45 13.02
C LEU A 63 8.75 -9.84 13.55
N LEU A 64 9.56 -8.84 13.94
CA LEU A 64 10.97 -8.97 14.28
C LEU A 64 11.27 -8.49 15.70
N PRO A 65 12.30 -9.06 16.37
CA PRO A 65 13.17 -10.13 15.87
C PRO A 65 12.51 -11.52 15.92
N LEU A 66 11.45 -11.69 16.72
CA LEU A 66 10.58 -12.86 16.74
C LEU A 66 9.12 -12.42 16.60
N VAL A 67 8.35 -13.21 15.87
CA VAL A 67 6.95 -12.89 15.55
C VAL A 67 6.05 -12.88 16.80
N GLN A 68 5.15 -11.89 16.88
CA GLN A 68 4.09 -11.77 17.86
C GLN A 68 2.74 -12.10 17.20
N LYS A 69 2.42 -13.39 17.08
CA LYS A 69 1.25 -13.88 16.31
C LYS A 69 -0.11 -13.44 16.88
N ASP A 70 -0.15 -12.98 18.12
CA ASP A 70 -1.35 -12.42 18.77
C ASP A 70 -1.72 -11.03 18.24
N LYS A 71 -0.84 -10.37 17.48
CA LYS A 71 -1.10 -9.07 16.85
C LYS A 71 -1.94 -9.26 15.59
N VAL A 72 -3.25 -9.31 15.80
CA VAL A 72 -4.27 -9.44 14.75
C VAL A 72 -5.16 -8.21 14.75
N TYR A 73 -5.51 -7.74 13.55
CA TYR A 73 -6.30 -6.53 13.31
C TYR A 73 -7.37 -6.82 12.27
N ASP A 74 -8.32 -5.91 12.11
CA ASP A 74 -9.42 -6.03 11.14
C ASP A 74 -9.63 -4.69 10.40
N LEU A 75 -9.75 -4.73 9.08
CA LEU A 75 -9.87 -3.52 8.25
C LEU A 75 -11.14 -2.70 8.55
N ASN A 76 -12.25 -3.33 8.94
CA ASN A 76 -13.47 -2.60 9.33
C ASN A 76 -13.26 -1.86 10.65
N THR A 77 -12.56 -2.50 11.59
CA THR A 77 -12.17 -1.86 12.85
C THR A 77 -11.24 -0.68 12.60
N VAL A 78 -10.25 -0.84 11.72
CA VAL A 78 -9.37 0.26 11.32
C VAL A 78 -10.17 1.40 10.71
N ALA A 79 -11.08 1.13 9.76
CA ALA A 79 -11.94 2.13 9.13
C ALA A 79 -12.71 2.98 10.14
N LYS A 80 -13.28 2.33 11.19
CA LYS A 80 -13.96 3.03 12.29
C LYS A 80 -13.00 3.88 13.13
N GLN A 81 -11.82 3.35 13.45
CA GLN A 81 -10.80 4.06 14.27
C GLN A 81 -10.22 5.28 13.56
N ILE A 82 -10.09 5.23 12.23
CA ILE A 82 -9.74 6.39 11.41
C ILE A 82 -10.96 7.22 11.02
N GLU A 83 -12.06 7.14 11.78
CA GLU A 83 -13.29 7.92 11.63
C GLU A 83 -13.81 7.97 10.18
N LEU A 84 -13.66 6.87 9.45
CA LEU A 84 -14.10 6.71 8.08
C LEU A 84 -14.76 5.34 7.90
N PRO A 85 -15.87 5.04 8.60
CA PRO A 85 -16.65 3.83 8.34
C PRO A 85 -17.08 3.81 6.87
N GLY A 86 -17.08 2.64 6.24
CA GLY A 86 -17.26 2.55 4.80
C GLY A 86 -16.06 3.08 4.00
N ALA A 87 -14.84 3.07 4.54
CA ALA A 87 -13.65 3.42 3.77
C ALA A 87 -13.36 2.36 2.68
N PHE A 88 -12.99 2.81 1.49
CA PHE A 88 -12.22 2.03 0.55
C PHE A 88 -10.74 2.06 0.94
N ILE A 89 -10.13 0.90 1.09
CA ILE A 89 -8.79 0.70 1.63
C ILE A 89 -7.90 -0.04 0.61
N LEU A 90 -6.73 0.53 0.38
CA LEU A 90 -5.61 -0.03 -0.40
C LEU A 90 -4.34 -0.08 0.47
N GLY A 91 -3.34 -0.88 0.07
CA GLY A 91 -2.02 -0.81 0.73
C GLY A 91 -1.22 -2.10 0.69
N ALA A 92 -0.48 -2.35 1.77
CA ALA A 92 0.34 -3.54 1.94
C ALA A 92 0.37 -3.97 3.41
N GLY A 93 0.42 -5.27 3.67
CA GLY A 93 0.55 -5.80 5.03
C GLY A 93 0.86 -7.29 5.05
N ALA A 94 0.78 -7.89 6.23
CA ALA A 94 0.88 -9.34 6.39
C ALA A 94 -0.50 -9.96 6.62
N VAL A 95 -0.75 -11.16 6.08
CA VAL A 95 -2.02 -11.86 6.31
C VAL A 95 -2.11 -12.32 7.76
N SER A 96 -3.33 -12.37 8.30
CA SER A 96 -3.58 -13.06 9.57
C SER A 96 -3.25 -14.54 9.43
N SER A 97 -2.08 -14.95 9.94
CA SER A 97 -1.67 -16.38 9.93
C SER A 97 -2.62 -17.27 10.73
N ARG A 98 -3.46 -16.68 11.60
CA ARG A 98 -4.57 -17.37 12.27
C ARG A 98 -5.67 -17.82 11.29
N ILE A 99 -5.96 -17.01 10.27
CA ILE A 99 -6.97 -17.30 9.26
C ILE A 99 -6.39 -18.21 8.17
N LEU A 100 -5.20 -17.86 7.67
CA LEU A 100 -4.58 -18.57 6.55
C LEU A 100 -3.86 -19.86 6.97
N GLY A 101 -3.50 -20.00 8.24
CA GLY A 101 -2.69 -21.11 8.78
C GLY A 101 -1.19 -20.97 8.51
N VAL A 102 -0.78 -20.08 7.60
CA VAL A 102 0.61 -19.79 7.24
C VAL A 102 0.84 -18.29 7.15
N ASN A 103 2.11 -17.89 7.12
CA ASN A 103 2.52 -16.53 6.83
C ASN A 103 2.40 -16.24 5.32
N ALA A 104 2.05 -14.99 4.98
CA ALA A 104 1.85 -14.56 3.60
C ALA A 104 1.81 -13.03 3.49
N GLU A 105 2.06 -12.52 2.29
CA GLU A 105 1.86 -11.11 1.96
C GLU A 105 0.37 -10.81 1.75
N PHE A 106 -0.09 -9.68 2.26
CA PHE A 106 -1.46 -9.18 2.10
C PHE A 106 -1.50 -7.92 1.24
N ILE A 107 -2.35 -7.93 0.23
CA ILE A 107 -2.56 -6.83 -0.71
C ILE A 107 -4.02 -6.34 -0.54
N PRO A 108 -4.29 -5.46 0.43
CA PRO A 108 -5.64 -5.04 0.76
C PRO A 108 -6.31 -4.30 -0.39
N VAL A 109 -7.49 -4.78 -0.80
CA VAL A 109 -8.43 -4.08 -1.69
C VAL A 109 -9.81 -4.29 -1.09
N ALA A 110 -10.19 -3.44 -0.15
CA ALA A 110 -11.41 -3.66 0.62
C ALA A 110 -12.25 -2.40 0.70
N GLN A 111 -13.55 -2.55 0.46
CA GLN A 111 -14.55 -1.60 0.88
C GLN A 111 -15.02 -2.04 2.27
N ALA A 112 -14.64 -1.31 3.31
CA ALA A 112 -15.07 -1.60 4.67
C ALA A 112 -16.59 -1.48 4.82
N GLU A 113 -17.15 -2.13 5.83
CA GLU A 113 -18.57 -2.03 6.15
C GLU A 113 -18.96 -0.60 6.54
N SER A 114 -20.20 -0.25 6.22
CA SER A 114 -20.89 0.94 6.71
C SER A 114 -22.27 0.54 7.24
N GLU A 115 -23.00 1.50 7.82
CA GLU A 115 -24.39 1.27 8.24
C GLU A 115 -25.30 0.84 7.06
N GLU A 116 -24.95 1.23 5.83
CA GLU A 116 -25.76 0.98 4.64
C GLU A 116 -25.35 -0.28 3.87
N LYS A 117 -24.08 -0.70 3.98
CA LYS A 117 -23.50 -1.72 3.09
C LYS A 117 -22.55 -2.65 3.85
N PRO A 118 -22.63 -3.98 3.60
CA PRO A 118 -21.64 -4.91 4.13
C PRO A 118 -20.26 -4.66 3.51
N ALA A 119 -19.22 -5.15 4.18
CA ALA A 119 -17.87 -5.10 3.65
C ALA A 119 -17.74 -5.91 2.34
N VAL A 120 -16.90 -5.42 1.42
CA VAL A 120 -16.49 -6.14 0.21
C VAL A 120 -14.98 -6.27 0.24
N ASN A 121 -14.48 -7.47 0.53
CA ASN A 121 -13.05 -7.76 0.58
C ASN A 121 -12.60 -8.37 -0.76
N ALA A 122 -12.03 -7.54 -1.65
CA ALA A 122 -11.45 -7.97 -2.92
C ALA A 122 -9.92 -8.11 -2.85
N SER A 123 -9.36 -8.20 -1.65
CA SER A 123 -7.92 -8.27 -1.41
C SER A 123 -7.28 -9.53 -2.02
N TYR A 124 -5.97 -9.51 -2.13
CA TYR A 124 -5.17 -10.65 -2.57
C TYR A 124 -4.18 -11.08 -1.49
N THR A 125 -3.80 -12.35 -1.54
CA THR A 125 -2.69 -12.91 -0.75
C THR A 125 -1.63 -13.44 -1.69
N ALA A 126 -0.35 -13.19 -1.41
CA ALA A 126 0.75 -13.83 -2.11
C ALA A 126 1.50 -14.78 -1.16
N GLN A 127 1.63 -16.03 -1.59
CA GLN A 127 2.32 -17.10 -0.87
C GLN A 127 3.39 -17.73 -1.76
N ILE A 128 4.35 -18.42 -1.15
CA ILE A 128 5.26 -19.29 -1.87
C ILE A 128 4.52 -20.60 -2.15
N ASN A 129 4.36 -20.95 -3.42
CA ASN A 129 3.72 -22.19 -3.82
C ASN A 129 4.57 -23.38 -3.37
N PRO A 130 4.04 -24.30 -2.53
CA PRO A 130 4.81 -25.46 -2.10
C PRO A 130 5.11 -26.44 -3.24
N ALA A 131 4.38 -26.39 -4.36
CA ALA A 131 4.57 -27.31 -5.48
C ALA A 131 5.80 -26.99 -6.33
N ASP A 132 6.09 -25.71 -6.57
CA ASP A 132 7.14 -25.27 -7.49
C ASP A 132 8.04 -24.14 -6.95
N GLY A 133 7.78 -23.66 -5.74
CA GLY A 133 8.48 -22.55 -5.11
C GLY A 133 8.18 -21.18 -5.72
N GLY A 134 7.22 -21.09 -6.66
CA GLY A 134 6.78 -19.85 -7.31
C GLY A 134 5.87 -18.99 -6.44
N CYS A 135 5.36 -17.88 -7.00
CA CYS A 135 4.34 -17.05 -6.36
C CYS A 135 2.95 -17.63 -6.60
N LEU A 136 2.25 -17.97 -5.53
CA LEU A 136 0.83 -18.30 -5.53
C LEU A 136 0.04 -17.05 -5.11
N LEU A 137 -0.55 -16.35 -6.07
CA LEU A 137 -1.42 -15.20 -5.85
C LEU A 137 -2.88 -15.66 -5.87
N GLU A 138 -3.61 -15.40 -4.79
CA GLU A 138 -5.01 -15.80 -4.66
C GLU A 138 -5.88 -14.62 -4.20
N LYS A 139 -7.13 -14.57 -4.70
CA LYS A 139 -8.12 -13.63 -4.21
C LYS A 139 -8.63 -14.10 -2.85
N TYR A 140 -8.54 -13.23 -1.85
CA TYR A 140 -8.85 -13.54 -0.46
C TYR A 140 -10.29 -14.05 -0.30
N SER A 141 -11.25 -13.39 -0.96
CA SER A 141 -12.67 -13.74 -0.93
C SER A 141 -13.02 -15.12 -1.47
N ASN A 142 -12.10 -15.79 -2.18
CA ASN A 142 -12.36 -17.15 -2.67
C ASN A 142 -12.34 -18.19 -1.54
N LYS A 143 -11.72 -17.86 -0.40
CA LYS A 143 -11.55 -18.79 0.73
C LYS A 143 -12.09 -18.22 2.04
N TYR A 144 -12.02 -16.90 2.22
CA TYR A 144 -12.32 -16.25 3.49
C TYR A 144 -13.32 -15.12 3.29
N SER A 145 -14.06 -14.77 4.35
CA SER A 145 -15.11 -13.73 4.31
C SER A 145 -14.89 -12.59 5.30
N ASP A 146 -13.89 -12.71 6.18
CA ASP A 146 -13.51 -11.68 7.13
C ASP A 146 -12.61 -10.60 6.49
N CYS A 147 -12.13 -9.68 7.32
CA CYS A 147 -11.23 -8.60 6.93
C CYS A 147 -9.98 -8.55 7.84
N GLU A 148 -9.58 -9.70 8.43
CA GLU A 148 -8.45 -9.76 9.33
C GLU A 148 -7.10 -9.67 8.58
N PHE A 149 -6.15 -8.98 9.20
CA PHE A 149 -4.74 -8.99 8.83
C PHE A 149 -3.88 -9.12 10.09
N GLY A 150 -2.62 -9.51 9.92
CA GLY A 150 -1.70 -9.78 11.03
C GLY A 150 -0.52 -8.84 11.03
N LEU A 151 0.07 -8.63 12.21
CA LEU A 151 1.37 -7.97 12.47
C LEU A 151 1.45 -6.50 12.09
N LEU A 152 1.27 -6.17 10.82
CA LEU A 152 1.45 -4.84 10.28
C LEU A 152 0.63 -4.61 9.01
N ALA A 153 0.20 -3.36 8.80
CA ALA A 153 -0.26 -2.88 7.51
C ALA A 153 -0.04 -1.37 7.36
N ASN A 154 0.43 -0.96 6.18
CA ASN A 154 0.44 0.44 5.75
C ASN A 154 -0.71 0.63 4.76
N LEU A 155 -1.67 1.47 5.11
CA LEU A 155 -2.97 1.56 4.44
C LEU A 155 -3.25 2.99 3.96
N TYR A 156 -3.78 3.08 2.75
CA TYR A 156 -4.44 4.25 2.21
C TYR A 156 -5.96 4.04 2.28
N ALA A 157 -6.68 4.98 2.89
CA ALA A 157 -8.13 4.94 3.00
C ALA A 157 -8.76 6.17 2.34
N SER A 158 -9.92 5.99 1.71
CA SER A 158 -10.73 7.06 1.11
C SER A 158 -12.20 6.67 1.09
N GLN A 159 -13.07 7.54 0.60
CA GLN A 159 -14.49 7.22 0.34
C GLN A 159 -14.70 6.48 -1.00
N GLY A 160 -13.63 6.14 -1.74
CA GLY A 160 -13.71 5.41 -3.00
C GLY A 160 -14.40 6.18 -4.15
N GLN A 161 -14.50 7.50 -4.05
CA GLN A 161 -15.27 8.31 -5.00
C GLN A 161 -14.45 8.65 -6.26
N PRO A 162 -15.13 8.91 -7.39
CA PRO A 162 -14.51 9.62 -8.51
C PRO A 162 -14.02 11.01 -8.09
N GLY A 163 -13.11 11.58 -8.87
CA GLY A 163 -12.62 12.95 -8.67
C GLY A 163 -11.23 13.16 -9.24
N LYS A 164 -10.65 14.33 -8.96
CA LYS A 164 -9.30 14.67 -9.44
C LYS A 164 -8.21 13.90 -8.70
N VAL A 165 -7.28 13.31 -9.46
CA VAL A 165 -6.09 12.61 -8.97
C VAL A 165 -4.84 13.09 -9.69
N ILE A 166 -3.67 12.82 -9.11
CA ILE A 166 -2.39 13.04 -9.78
C ILE A 166 -2.05 11.77 -10.56
N GLU A 167 -2.05 11.86 -11.90
CA GLU A 167 -1.54 10.81 -12.77
C GLU A 167 -0.03 11.02 -12.96
N VAL A 168 0.72 9.94 -12.75
CA VAL A 168 2.17 9.91 -12.96
C VAL A 168 2.49 8.82 -13.98
N LYS A 169 3.12 9.21 -15.08
CA LYS A 169 3.71 8.30 -16.07
C LYS A 169 5.22 8.47 -16.03
N ALA A 170 5.94 7.36 -15.89
CA ALA A 170 7.40 7.34 -15.87
C ALA A 170 7.92 6.13 -16.66
N ASN A 171 8.87 6.33 -17.56
CA ASN A 171 9.47 5.29 -18.40
C ASN A 171 10.99 5.41 -18.45
N GLY A 172 11.68 4.29 -18.67
CA GLY A 172 13.12 4.24 -18.86
C GLY A 172 13.87 4.72 -17.62
N ARG A 173 13.86 3.95 -16.54
CA ARG A 173 14.60 4.29 -15.32
C ARG A 173 16.10 4.45 -15.63
N THR A 174 16.63 5.65 -15.40
CA THR A 174 18.04 6.03 -15.60
C THR A 174 18.80 6.14 -14.27
N GLY A 175 18.09 6.28 -13.16
CA GLY A 175 18.66 6.40 -11.82
C GLY A 175 18.63 5.11 -10.99
N GLN A 176 19.22 5.17 -9.80
CA GLN A 176 19.33 4.02 -8.88
C GLN A 176 18.05 3.77 -8.08
N HIS A 177 17.24 4.79 -7.83
CA HIS A 177 16.06 4.70 -6.98
C HIS A 177 14.85 4.12 -7.70
N ASN A 178 14.04 3.35 -6.97
CA ASN A 178 12.75 2.88 -7.49
C ASN A 178 11.72 4.02 -7.55
N PHE A 179 10.61 3.79 -8.25
CA PHE A 179 9.56 4.79 -8.48
C PHE A 179 9.00 5.43 -7.20
N VAL A 180 8.70 4.61 -6.19
CA VAL A 180 8.12 5.07 -4.91
C VAL A 180 9.15 5.85 -4.09
N THR A 181 10.40 5.39 -4.04
CA THR A 181 11.51 6.10 -3.36
C THR A 181 11.74 7.48 -3.98
N CYS A 182 11.75 7.59 -5.31
CA CYS A 182 11.87 8.88 -6.00
C CYS A 182 10.74 9.83 -5.56
N MET A 183 9.49 9.40 -5.64
CA MET A 183 8.35 10.23 -5.22
C MET A 183 8.46 10.68 -3.77
N ARG A 184 8.81 9.77 -2.85
CA ARG A 184 8.97 10.08 -1.43
C ARG A 184 10.04 11.16 -1.20
N GLN A 185 11.23 10.98 -1.77
CA GLN A 185 12.36 11.93 -1.62
C GLN A 185 12.04 13.30 -2.21
N ILE A 186 11.35 13.36 -3.36
CA ILE A 186 10.95 14.61 -3.99
C ILE A 186 9.99 15.38 -3.07
N ILE A 187 9.00 14.69 -2.50
CA ILE A 187 8.02 15.30 -1.60
C ILE A 187 8.67 15.71 -0.28
N GLU A 188 9.56 14.89 0.27
CA GLU A 188 10.34 15.24 1.46
C GLU A 188 11.14 16.54 1.24
N LYS A 189 11.91 16.62 0.15
CA LYS A 189 12.70 17.83 -0.19
C LYS A 189 11.81 19.06 -0.40
N CYS A 190 10.61 18.89 -0.96
CA CYS A 190 9.68 19.98 -1.21
C CYS A 190 9.02 20.53 0.07
N TYR A 191 8.63 19.66 0.98
CA TYR A 191 7.82 20.02 2.15
C TYR A 191 8.62 20.11 3.46
N GLY A 192 9.87 19.65 3.47
CA GLY A 192 10.79 19.77 4.59
C GLY A 192 10.26 19.09 5.84
N ASP A 193 10.01 19.89 6.89
CA ASP A 193 9.53 19.39 8.18
C ASP A 193 8.02 19.09 8.20
N LYS A 194 7.28 19.36 7.11
CA LYS A 194 5.85 19.06 7.01
C LYS A 194 5.66 17.67 6.41
N PRO A 195 5.25 16.65 7.20
CA PRO A 195 5.04 15.31 6.67
C PRO A 195 3.87 15.29 5.69
N VAL A 196 4.02 14.52 4.62
CA VAL A 196 3.02 14.34 3.57
C VAL A 196 2.84 12.85 3.33
N GLY A 197 1.61 12.36 3.52
CA GLY A 197 1.22 11.00 3.14
C GLY A 197 0.69 10.97 1.71
N ILE A 198 1.11 9.97 0.94
CA ILE A 198 0.59 9.70 -0.41
C ILE A 198 0.27 8.21 -0.50
N GLY A 199 -0.92 7.90 -1.04
CA GLY A 199 -1.31 6.54 -1.37
C GLY A 199 -2.14 6.51 -2.65
N GLY A 200 -2.44 5.30 -3.12
CA GLY A 200 -3.20 5.07 -4.34
C GLY A 200 -2.80 3.76 -5.00
N THR A 201 -2.82 3.73 -6.33
CA THR A 201 -2.42 2.57 -7.13
C THR A 201 -1.60 3.00 -8.35
N PHE A 202 -0.68 2.15 -8.81
CA PHE A 202 -0.03 2.30 -10.10
C PHE A 202 0.17 0.94 -10.76
N VAL A 203 0.39 0.95 -12.08
CA VAL A 203 0.63 -0.27 -12.85
C VAL A 203 2.03 -0.26 -13.42
N ILE A 204 2.82 -1.30 -13.12
CA ILE A 204 4.05 -1.58 -13.88
C ILE A 204 3.60 -2.22 -15.20
N GLN A 205 3.49 -1.41 -16.25
CA GLN A 205 2.96 -1.84 -17.55
C GLN A 205 3.95 -2.70 -18.35
N LYS A 206 5.26 -2.48 -18.18
CA LYS A 206 6.34 -3.20 -18.87
C LYS A 206 7.54 -3.38 -17.96
N GLY A 207 8.33 -4.42 -18.23
CA GLY A 207 9.55 -4.72 -17.48
C GLY A 207 9.33 -5.75 -16.37
N LYS A 208 10.22 -5.73 -15.39
CA LYS A 208 10.25 -6.67 -14.28
C LYS A 208 10.50 -5.95 -12.96
N ALA A 209 10.03 -6.53 -11.86
CA ALA A 209 10.23 -6.02 -10.51
C ALA A 209 10.81 -7.11 -9.60
N LYS A 210 11.76 -6.73 -8.75
CA LYS A 210 12.22 -7.58 -7.65
C LYS A 210 11.24 -7.42 -6.49
N ILE A 211 10.52 -8.48 -6.16
CA ILE A 211 9.48 -8.52 -5.11
C ILE A 211 9.85 -9.66 -4.15
N HIS A 212 9.60 -9.51 -2.86
CA HIS A 212 9.73 -10.63 -1.93
C HIS A 212 8.37 -11.17 -1.51
N ILE A 213 8.37 -12.42 -1.06
CA ILE A 213 7.28 -13.05 -0.33
C ILE A 213 7.90 -13.68 0.90
N MET A 214 7.32 -13.44 2.07
CA MET A 214 7.74 -14.10 3.29
C MET A 214 7.53 -15.62 3.21
N PRO A 215 8.46 -16.44 3.75
CA PRO A 215 8.26 -17.88 3.90
C PRO A 215 6.98 -18.22 4.68
N PRO A 216 6.35 -19.39 4.40
CA PRO A 216 5.11 -19.80 5.07
C PRO A 216 5.28 -20.00 6.58
N GLU A 217 6.46 -20.42 7.03
CA GLU A 217 6.83 -20.45 8.45
C GLU A 217 7.60 -19.18 8.86
N PHE A 218 7.18 -18.59 9.98
CA PHE A 218 7.98 -17.56 10.64
C PHE A 218 9.31 -18.12 11.13
N SER A 219 10.34 -17.28 11.18
CA SER A 219 11.66 -17.68 11.70
C SER A 219 11.55 -18.22 13.14
N ALA A 220 12.16 -19.37 13.38
CA ALA A 220 12.26 -19.95 14.73
C ALA A 220 13.37 -19.30 15.56
N CYS A 221 14.35 -18.65 14.91
CA CYS A 221 15.41 -17.89 15.56
C CYS A 221 15.22 -16.38 15.37
N PRO A 222 15.70 -15.55 16.32
CA PRO A 222 15.63 -14.10 16.20
C PRO A 222 16.34 -13.58 14.94
N LEU A 223 15.67 -12.71 14.18
CA LEU A 223 16.23 -11.97 13.05
C LEU A 223 16.53 -10.53 13.52
N ASN A 224 17.80 -10.26 13.84
CA ASN A 224 18.25 -9.01 14.47
C ASN A 224 18.84 -8.01 13.48
N THR A 225 19.16 -8.45 12.27
CA THR A 225 19.78 -7.61 11.23
C THR A 225 19.03 -7.65 9.91
N ASP A 226 19.19 -6.61 9.09
CA ASP A 226 18.65 -6.56 7.74
C ASP A 226 19.19 -7.71 6.87
N GLU A 227 20.43 -8.14 7.09
CA GLU A 227 21.02 -9.28 6.37
C GLU A 227 20.30 -10.59 6.73
N GLU A 228 20.09 -10.86 8.02
CA GLU A 228 19.34 -12.03 8.48
C GLU A 228 17.90 -12.02 7.95
N LEU A 229 17.23 -10.86 7.98
CA LEU A 229 15.90 -10.69 7.40
C LEU A 229 15.89 -10.99 5.90
N ASN A 230 16.82 -10.40 5.14
CA ASN A 230 16.92 -10.60 3.69
C ASN A 230 17.26 -12.05 3.32
N ASN A 231 18.02 -12.76 4.16
CA ASN A 231 18.32 -14.18 3.96
C ASN A 231 17.10 -15.07 4.24
N TRP A 232 16.22 -14.66 5.16
CA TRP A 232 14.96 -15.36 5.44
C TRP A 232 13.91 -15.11 4.34
N LEU A 233 13.79 -13.87 3.84
CA LEU A 233 12.85 -13.52 2.77
C LEU A 233 13.16 -14.26 1.45
N ARG A 234 12.11 -14.57 0.68
CA ARG A 234 12.29 -15.12 -0.68
C ARG A 234 12.02 -14.07 -1.73
N PHE A 235 13.02 -13.78 -2.55
CA PHE A 235 12.94 -12.79 -3.61
C PHE A 235 12.64 -13.41 -4.97
N PHE A 236 11.75 -12.75 -5.71
CA PHE A 236 11.26 -13.11 -7.03
C PHE A 236 11.51 -11.99 -8.02
N GLU A 237 11.72 -12.36 -9.28
CA GLU A 237 11.65 -11.43 -10.40
C GLU A 237 10.28 -11.58 -11.09
N MET A 238 9.34 -10.70 -10.76
CA MET A 238 7.99 -10.73 -11.32
C MET A 238 7.92 -9.87 -12.59
N LYS A 239 7.15 -10.30 -13.59
CA LYS A 239 6.98 -9.61 -14.87
C LYS A 239 5.69 -8.81 -14.89
N ALA A 240 5.71 -7.68 -15.60
CA ALA A 240 4.50 -6.90 -15.90
C ALA A 240 3.42 -7.73 -16.65
N PRO A 241 2.13 -7.36 -16.51
CA PRO A 241 1.60 -6.24 -15.73
C PRO A 241 1.54 -6.53 -14.22
N LEU A 242 1.90 -5.54 -13.39
CA LEU A 242 1.77 -5.62 -11.93
C LEU A 242 0.99 -4.42 -11.40
N ILE A 243 -0.06 -4.67 -10.61
CA ILE A 243 -0.84 -3.63 -9.93
C ILE A 243 -0.24 -3.45 -8.53
N CYS A 244 0.19 -2.24 -8.22
CA CYS A 244 0.93 -1.92 -7.02
C CYS A 244 0.17 -0.88 -6.18
N GLN A 245 0.17 -1.04 -4.86
CA GLN A 245 -0.60 -0.22 -3.93
C GLN A 245 0.34 0.48 -2.94
N PRO A 246 1.04 1.54 -3.36
CA PRO A 246 2.01 2.20 -2.50
C PRO A 246 1.29 2.99 -1.41
N VAL A 247 1.89 2.98 -0.23
CA VAL A 247 1.67 3.96 0.83
C VAL A 247 3.04 4.51 1.19
N LEU A 248 3.19 5.83 1.11
CA LEU A 248 4.44 6.50 1.47
C LEU A 248 4.14 7.72 2.33
N ILE A 249 5.03 7.97 3.29
CA ILE A 249 5.07 9.19 4.08
C ILE A 249 6.43 9.83 3.80
N SER A 250 6.44 11.11 3.45
CA SER A 250 7.67 11.82 3.10
C SER A 250 8.69 11.82 4.25
N ARG A 251 8.19 11.93 5.48
CA ARG A 251 8.98 11.96 6.71
C ARG A 251 8.14 11.42 7.87
N ASP A 252 8.76 10.64 8.74
CA ASP A 252 8.13 10.18 9.98
C ASP A 252 7.79 11.40 10.86
N PRO A 253 6.51 11.63 11.20
CA PRO A 253 6.14 12.70 12.11
C PRO A 253 6.69 12.42 13.52
N VAL A 254 7.61 13.26 13.99
CA VAL A 254 8.10 13.17 15.37
C VAL A 254 6.90 13.41 16.31
N SER A 255 6.44 12.36 16.99
CA SER A 255 5.26 12.25 17.89
C SER A 255 3.93 11.95 17.18
N LEU A 256 3.42 10.71 17.27
CA LEU A 256 2.12 10.34 16.70
C LEU A 256 1.22 9.59 17.68
N TYR A 257 0.11 10.25 18.00
CA TYR A 257 -1.20 9.60 18.01
C TYR A 257 -1.82 9.89 16.63
N PHE A 258 -2.04 8.87 15.79
CA PHE A 258 -2.47 9.05 14.40
C PHE A 258 -3.99 9.21 14.25
N VAL A 259 -4.44 10.39 13.80
CA VAL A 259 -5.73 10.63 13.13
C VAL A 259 -5.49 11.77 12.12
N PHE A 260 -5.01 11.50 10.90
CA PHE A 260 -4.83 12.54 9.86
C PHE A 260 -6.13 12.77 9.12
N VAL A 261 -6.83 13.86 9.43
CA VAL A 261 -8.10 14.31 8.80
C VAL A 261 -7.76 15.15 7.56
N TYR A 262 -8.33 14.82 6.40
CA TYR A 262 -8.37 15.71 5.23
C TYR A 262 -9.82 16.05 4.87
N GLU A 263 -10.14 17.35 4.83
CA GLU A 263 -11.29 17.98 4.15
C GLU A 263 -10.83 19.12 3.23
#